data_AF-A0A7Z9S346-F1
#
_entry.id   AF-A0A7Z9S346-F1
#
_cell.length_a   1.000
_cell.length_b   1.000
_cell.length_c   1.000
_cell.angle_alpha   90.00
_cell.angle_beta   90.00
_cell.angle_gamma   90.00
#
_symmetry.space_group_name_H-M   'P 1'
#
loop_
_entity.id
_entity.type
_entity.pdbx_description
1 polymer ?
#
loop_
_entity_poly.entity_id
_entity_poly.type
_entity_poly.pdbx_seq_one_letter_code
_entity_poly.pdbx_strand_id
1 'polypeptide(L)' 'MADAPKTVTAALLLIGNELLSGRTQDANLNYLARQLTAMGIRLVEARVVADGEAEIVQAVNELRARYDYVFTTGGIGPTH' A
#
# COMPACT_ATOMS: atom_id res chain seq x y z
N MET A 1 15.73 -8.38 30.74
CA MET A 1 14.31 -8.33 30.35
C MET A 1 14.26 -8.60 28.86
N ALA A 2 13.54 -9.64 28.42
CA ALA A 2 13.43 -9.93 26.99
C ALA A 2 12.64 -8.78 26.32
N ASP A 3 13.23 -8.18 25.29
CA ASP A 3 12.55 -7.18 24.47
C ASP A 3 11.30 -7.82 23.86
N ALA A 4 10.17 -7.14 23.95
CA ALA A 4 8.94 -7.65 23.33
C ALA A 4 9.16 -7.67 21.80
N PRO A 5 8.72 -8.71 21.08
CA PRO A 5 8.94 -8.77 19.65
C PRO A 5 8.32 -7.54 18.98
N LYS A 6 9.15 -6.77 18.27
CA LYS A 6 8.71 -5.60 17.49
C LYS A 6 7.58 -6.02 16.56
N THR A 7 6.44 -5.33 16.63
CA THR A 7 5.39 -5.49 15.62
C THR A 7 5.90 -4.91 14.31
N VAL A 8 6.00 -5.74 13.27
CA VAL A 8 6.32 -5.30 11.92
C VAL A 8 5.06 -4.74 11.26
N THR A 9 5.17 -3.54 10.67
CA THR A 9 4.06 -2.80 10.08
C THR A 9 4.24 -2.63 8.58
N ALA A 10 3.11 -2.55 7.87
CA ALA A 10 3.10 -2.33 6.43
C ALA A 10 2.05 -1.27 6.05
N ALA A 11 2.27 -0.67 4.90
CA ALA A 11 1.25 0.09 4.19
C ALA A 11 1.09 -0.37 2.73
N LEU A 12 -0.09 -0.15 2.17
CA LEU A 12 -0.41 -0.42 0.78
C LEU A 12 -0.73 0.90 0.05
N LEU A 13 -0.03 1.15 -1.05
CA LEU A 13 -0.31 2.23 -1.99
C LEU A 13 -0.97 1.67 -3.25
N LEU A 14 -2.23 2.03 -3.44
CA LEU A 14 -3.04 1.72 -4.62
C LEU A 14 -2.94 2.89 -5.60
N ILE A 15 -2.49 2.63 -6.83
CA ILE A 15 -2.27 3.66 -7.85
C ILE A 15 -3.25 3.41 -9.00
N GLY A 16 -4.13 4.38 -9.30
CA GLY A 16 -5.03 4.25 -10.44
C GLY A 16 -6.21 5.21 -10.42
N ASN A 17 -6.44 5.90 -11.54
CA ASN A 17 -7.55 6.84 -11.71
C ASN A 17 -8.91 6.11 -11.78
N GLU A 18 -8.92 4.86 -12.24
CA GLU A 18 -10.07 3.96 -12.26
C GLU A 18 -10.52 3.54 -10.85
N LEU A 19 -9.58 3.45 -9.89
CA LEU A 19 -9.89 3.23 -8.48
C LEU A 19 -10.52 4.47 -7.87
N LEU A 20 -9.93 5.65 -8.12
CA LEU A 20 -10.46 6.93 -7.62
C LEU A 20 -11.83 7.29 -8.22
N SER A 21 -12.04 6.97 -9.51
CA SER A 21 -13.33 7.19 -10.17
C SER A 21 -14.39 6.13 -9.85
N GLY A 22 -14.01 5.05 -9.14
CA GLY A 22 -14.92 3.95 -8.80
C GLY A 22 -15.29 3.04 -9.96
N ARG A 23 -14.63 3.19 -11.13
CA ARG A 23 -14.84 2.30 -12.29
C ARG A 23 -14.37 0.88 -12.00
N THR A 24 -13.35 0.75 -11.17
CA THR A 24 -12.78 -0.52 -10.75
C THR A 24 -12.76 -0.58 -9.23
N GLN A 25 -13.22 -1.69 -8.67
CA GLN A 25 -13.09 -1.97 -7.25
C GLN A 25 -11.72 -2.59 -6.98
N ASP A 26 -11.03 -2.13 -5.94
CA ASP A 26 -9.79 -2.76 -5.51
C ASP A 26 -10.04 -4.20 -5.00
N ALA A 27 -9.21 -5.13 -5.47
CA ALA A 27 -9.17 -6.52 -5.01
C ALA A 27 -7.87 -6.84 -4.23
N ASN A 28 -6.88 -5.94 -4.23
CA ASN A 28 -5.55 -6.20 -3.70
C ASN A 28 -5.47 -5.99 -2.18
N LEU A 29 -6.21 -5.02 -1.63
CA LEU A 29 -6.21 -4.70 -0.19
C LEU A 29 -6.52 -5.93 0.65
N ASN A 30 -7.67 -6.56 0.38
CA ASN A 30 -8.13 -7.70 1.18
C ASN A 30 -7.20 -8.90 1.03
N TYR A 31 -6.74 -9.17 -0.20
CA TYR A 31 -5.76 -10.24 -0.44
C TYR A 31 -4.47 -10.00 0.36
N LEU A 32 -3.86 -8.82 0.22
CA LEU A 32 -2.60 -8.48 0.88
C LEU A 32 -2.75 -8.47 2.40
N ALA A 33 -3.82 -7.88 2.95
CA ALA A 33 -4.08 -7.85 4.38
C ALA A 33 -4.11 -9.27 4.98
N ARG A 34 -4.73 -10.23 4.29
CA ARG A 34 -4.79 -11.64 4.72
C ARG A 34 -3.42 -12.31 4.69
N GLN A 35 -2.64 -12.09 3.63
CA GLN A 35 -1.28 -12.64 3.53
C GLN A 35 -0.35 -12.06 4.60
N LEU A 36 -0.36 -10.75 4.80
CA LEU A 36 0.46 -10.07 5.80
C LEU A 36 0.08 -10.53 7.22
N THR A 37 -1.21 -10.65 7.52
CA THR A 37 -1.69 -11.17 8.80
C THR A 37 -1.18 -12.58 9.07
N ALA A 38 -1.20 -13.47 8.07
CA ALA A 38 -0.67 -14.83 8.19
C ALA A 38 0.85 -14.85 8.45
N MET A 39 1.58 -13.81 8.05
CA MET A 39 3.00 -13.63 8.30
C MET A 39 3.32 -12.84 9.58
N GLY A 40 2.30 -12.44 10.35
CA GLY A 40 2.48 -11.61 11.55
C GLY A 40 2.82 -10.15 11.27
N ILE A 41 2.65 -9.68 10.03
CA ILE A 41 2.85 -8.29 9.62
C ILE A 41 1.51 -7.57 9.69
N ARG A 42 1.47 -6.41 10.37
CA ARG A 42 0.26 -5.61 10.49
C ARG A 42 0.17 -4.62 9.34
N LEU A 43 -0.80 -4.78 8.44
CA LEU A 43 -1.16 -3.71 7.49
C LEU A 43 -1.90 -2.60 8.27
N VAL A 44 -1.33 -1.40 8.30
CA VAL A 44 -1.82 -0.28 9.13
C VAL A 44 -2.46 0.83 8.30
N GLU A 45 -1.98 1.07 7.09
CA GLU A 45 -2.53 2.09 6.20
C GLU A 45 -2.68 1.53 4.79
N ALA A 46 -3.79 1.88 4.14
CA ALA A 46 -3.94 1.75 2.71
C ALA A 46 -4.36 3.09 2.14
N ARG A 47 -3.72 3.49 1.03
CA ARG A 47 -3.93 4.79 0.40
C ARG A 47 -4.14 4.61 -1.09
N VAL A 48 -5.13 5.28 -1.64
CA VAL A 48 -5.35 5.37 -3.10
C VAL A 48 -4.84 6.72 -3.59
N VAL A 49 -4.06 6.73 -4.67
CA VAL A 49 -3.56 7.93 -5.33
C VAL A 49 -3.82 7.90 -6.83
N ALA A 50 -3.78 9.08 -7.46
CA ALA A 50 -3.86 9.21 -8.90
C ALA A 50 -2.60 8.61 -9.57
N ASP A 51 -2.74 8.25 -10.84
CA ASP A 51 -1.62 7.76 -11.66
C ASP A 51 -0.79 8.94 -12.18
N GLY A 52 -0.11 9.61 -11.25
CA GLY A 52 0.74 10.76 -11.49
C GLY A 52 2.04 10.65 -10.69
N GLU A 53 3.17 10.98 -11.33
CA GLU A 53 4.50 10.78 -10.73
C GLU A 53 4.64 11.54 -9.40
N ALA A 54 4.18 12.79 -9.35
CA ALA A 54 4.28 13.62 -8.15
C ALA A 54 3.48 13.03 -6.97
N GLU A 55 2.25 12.59 -7.23
CA GLU A 55 1.36 11.97 -6.26
C GLU A 55 1.93 10.65 -5.72
N ILE A 56 2.48 9.82 -6.61
CA ILE A 56 3.11 8.55 -6.26
C ILE A 56 4.37 8.81 -5.41
N VAL A 57 5.25 9.70 -5.85
CA VAL A 57 6.50 10.03 -5.14
C VAL A 57 6.21 10.58 -3.75
N GLN A 58 5.24 11.49 -3.63
CA GLN A 58 4.83 12.04 -2.35
C GLN A 58 4.32 10.93 -1.42
N ALA A 59 3.38 10.11 -1.88
CA ALA A 59 2.79 9.06 -1.07
C ALA A 59 3.81 8.00 -0.63
N VAL A 60 4.70 7.55 -1.53
CA VAL A 60 5.77 6.60 -1.19
C VAL A 60 6.68 7.18 -0.10
N ASN A 61 7.08 8.45 -0.22
CA ASN A 61 7.94 9.09 0.77
C ASN A 61 7.27 9.22 2.14
N GLU A 62 5.99 9.59 2.19
CA GLU A 62 5.24 9.67 3.44
C GLU A 62 5.02 8.28 4.08
N LEU A 63 4.77 7.24 3.28
CA LEU A 63 4.53 5.88 3.78
C LEU A 63 5.82 5.22 4.27
N ARG A 64 6.91 5.30 3.49
CA ARG A 64 8.19 4.65 3.84
C ARG A 64 8.84 5.22 5.11
N ALA A 65 8.52 6.47 5.46
CA ALA A 65 8.99 7.09 6.69
C ALA A 65 8.25 6.58 7.94
N ARG A 66 7.07 5.97 7.78
CA ARG A 66 6.16 5.60 8.87
C ARG A 66 6.02 4.10 9.10
N TYR A 67 6.29 3.27 8.08
CA TYR A 67 6.04 1.83 8.11
C TYR A 67 7.27 1.03 7.69
N ASP A 68 7.39 -0.21 8.18
CA ASP A 68 8.53 -1.08 7.86
C ASP A 68 8.49 -1.57 6.40
N TYR A 69 7.29 -1.81 5.86
CA TYR A 69 7.08 -2.18 4.46
C TYR A 69 6.08 -1.25 3.77
N VAL A 70 6.34 -0.97 2.49
CA VAL A 70 5.40 -0.31 1.58
C VAL A 70 5.21 -1.19 0.36
N PHE A 71 3.97 -1.60 0.12
CA PHE A 71 3.56 -2.33 -1.07
C PHE A 71 2.89 -1.35 -2.04
N THR A 72 3.17 -1.47 -3.33
CA THR A 72 2.53 -0.68 -4.38
C THR A 72 1.81 -1.59 -5.36
N THR A 73 0.67 -1.16 -5.90
CA THR A 73 -0.03 -1.87 -6.98
C THR A 73 -0.78 -0.89 -7.87
N GLY A 74 -0.98 -1.26 -9.14
CA GLY A 74 -1.48 -0.37 -10.20
C GLY A 74 -0.38 0.55 -10.77
N GLY A 75 -0.68 1.25 -11.87
CA GLY A 75 0.29 2.10 -12.59
C GLY A 75 1.35 1.35 -13.43
N ILE A 76 1.13 0.06 -13.74
CA ILE A 76 2.08 -0.80 -14.51
C ILE A 76 1.50 -1.19 -15.90
N GLY A 77 0.31 -0.68 -16.25
CA GLY A 77 -0.30 -0.90 -17.57
C GLY A 77 0.34 -0.05 -18.67
N PRO A 78 0.16 -0.38 -19.97
CA PRO A 78 0.68 0.43 -21.06
C PRO A 78 0.09 1.85 -21.01
N THR A 79 0.94 2.81 -20.68
CA THR A 79 0.66 4.24 -20.78
C THR A 79 0.71 4.61 -22.27
N HIS A 80 -0.45 4.95 -22.86
CA HIS A 80 -0.52 5.47 -24.23
C HIS A 80 -0.34 6.99 -24.21
#